data_AF-A0A497GVY3-F1
#
_entry.id   AF-A0A497GVY3-F1
#
_cell.length_a   1.000
_cell.length_b   1.000
_cell.length_c   1.000
_cell.angle_alpha   90.00
_cell.angle_beta   90.00
_cell.angle_gamma   90.00
#
_symmetry.space_group_name_H-M   'P 1'
#
loop_
_entity.id
_entity.type
_entity.pdbx_description
1 polymer ?
#
loop_
_entity_poly.entity_id
_entity_poly.type
_entity_poly.pdbx_seq_one_letter_code
_entity_poly.pdbx_strand_id
1 'polypeptide(L)'
;MLDELFPHPWASLKKYTNLELAEEALRYSFRVDFKNNSPKHYMAARGYGVLNTICEHMQYKGRGFKKNLPAILYYFKIENVWKIGITNRPFTSRYNTVDRSKMTGITIQYYTHGYTAFDIEQEVIKRNCSFKATGVPPFTDGTLLTECFTKDIRILK
;
A
#
# COMPACT_ATOMS: atom_id res chain seq x y z
N MET A 1 -29.58 -12.27 50.16
CA MET A 1 -30.60 -11.84 49.17
C MET A 1 -30.43 -10.34 49.01
N LEU A 2 -29.69 -9.89 47.97
CA LEU A 2 -29.70 -8.55 47.36
C LEU A 2 -28.43 -8.31 46.48
N ASP A 3 -27.98 -9.30 45.70
CA ASP A 3 -26.91 -9.11 44.68
C ASP A 3 -27.39 -9.43 43.24
N GLU A 4 -28.71 -9.53 43.01
CA GLU A 4 -29.28 -10.06 41.76
C GLU A 4 -30.15 -9.08 40.95
N LEU A 5 -29.99 -7.77 41.13
CA LEU A 5 -30.80 -6.79 40.41
C LEU A 5 -29.90 -5.73 39.79
N PHE A 6 -30.05 -5.52 38.47
CA PHE A 6 -29.40 -4.51 37.61
C PHE A 6 -28.16 -4.98 36.81
N PRO A 7 -28.34 -5.75 35.71
CA PRO A 7 -27.37 -5.70 34.62
C PRO A 7 -27.29 -4.25 34.11
N HIS A 8 -26.07 -3.70 34.02
CA HIS A 8 -25.87 -2.30 33.61
C HIS A 8 -26.50 -2.04 32.22
N PRO A 9 -27.35 -1.00 32.05
CA PRO A 9 -28.19 -0.80 30.85
C PRO A 9 -27.45 -0.51 29.53
N TRP A 10 -26.13 -0.51 29.53
CA TRP A 10 -25.30 -0.15 28.38
C TRP A 10 -24.37 -1.26 27.90
N ALA A 11 -24.49 -2.49 28.43
CA ALA A 11 -23.86 -3.64 27.81
C ALA A 11 -24.49 -3.87 26.43
N SER A 12 -23.89 -3.28 25.39
CA SER A 12 -24.29 -3.46 24.00
C SER A 12 -24.42 -4.95 23.73
N LEU A 13 -25.64 -5.43 23.55
CA LEU A 13 -25.90 -6.81 23.16
C LEU A 13 -25.03 -7.13 21.93
N LYS A 14 -24.31 -8.24 21.96
CA LYS A 14 -23.50 -8.64 20.81
C LYS A 14 -24.42 -8.83 19.61
N LYS A 15 -24.28 -7.96 18.61
CA LYS A 15 -25.08 -7.98 17.39
C LYS A 15 -24.87 -9.26 16.57
N TYR A 16 -23.68 -9.85 16.64
CA TYR A 16 -23.31 -11.04 15.87
C TYR A 16 -22.78 -12.13 16.81
N THR A 17 -22.97 -13.39 16.44
CA THR A 17 -22.34 -14.51 17.14
C THR A 17 -20.92 -14.74 16.62
N ASN A 18 -20.06 -15.38 17.41
CA ASN A 18 -18.71 -15.75 16.93
C ASN A 18 -18.77 -16.70 15.72
N LEU A 19 -19.78 -17.58 15.66
CA LEU A 19 -20.00 -18.49 14.54
C LEU A 19 -20.35 -17.72 13.27
N GLU A 20 -21.31 -16.79 13.32
CA GLU A 20 -21.69 -15.98 12.17
C GLU A 20 -20.50 -15.17 11.63
N LEU A 21 -19.68 -14.61 12.53
CA LEU A 21 -18.47 -13.89 12.15
C LEU A 21 -17.46 -14.80 11.45
N ALA A 22 -17.29 -16.04 11.93
CA ALA A 22 -16.42 -17.02 11.30
C ALA A 22 -16.93 -17.47 9.93
N GLU A 23 -18.23 -17.78 9.81
CA GLU A 23 -18.87 -18.17 8.55
C GLU A 23 -18.77 -17.07 7.50
N GLU A 24 -19.01 -15.82 7.89
CA GLU A 24 -18.86 -14.69 6.98
C GLU A 24 -17.39 -14.48 6.57
N ALA A 25 -16.44 -14.62 7.50
CA ALA A 25 -15.02 -14.51 7.20
C ALA A 25 -14.53 -15.62 6.24
N LEU A 26 -15.08 -16.83 6.33
CA LEU A 26 -14.73 -17.95 5.43
C LEU A 26 -15.04 -17.67 3.95
N ARG A 27 -15.91 -16.70 3.64
CA ARG A 27 -16.21 -16.30 2.25
C ARG A 27 -15.07 -15.55 1.56
N TYR A 28 -14.05 -15.13 2.30
CA TYR A 28 -12.97 -14.29 1.80
C TYR A 28 -11.61 -14.96 1.96
N SER A 29 -10.81 -14.95 0.89
CA SER A 29 -9.43 -15.44 0.92
C SER A 29 -8.44 -14.38 1.44
N PHE A 30 -8.85 -13.12 1.56
CA PHE A 30 -7.98 -12.01 1.95
C PHE A 30 -8.68 -11.10 2.96
N ARG A 31 -7.97 -10.74 4.05
CA ARG A 31 -8.51 -9.91 5.14
C ARG A 31 -8.97 -8.51 4.69
N VAL A 32 -8.33 -7.96 3.66
CA VAL A 32 -8.76 -6.69 3.06
C VAL A 32 -10.10 -6.81 2.35
N ASP A 33 -10.40 -7.97 1.74
CA ASP A 33 -11.68 -8.20 1.07
C ASP A 33 -12.79 -8.40 2.11
N PHE A 34 -12.51 -9.12 3.20
CA PHE A 34 -13.45 -9.21 4.33
C PHE A 34 -13.76 -7.82 4.92
N LYS A 35 -12.74 -6.98 5.13
CA LYS A 35 -12.90 -5.61 5.62
C LYS A 35 -13.77 -4.75 4.69
N ASN A 36 -13.54 -4.84 3.38
CA ASN A 36 -14.17 -3.94 2.41
C ASN A 36 -15.58 -4.39 2.03
N ASN A 37 -15.82 -5.71 1.92
CA ASN A 37 -17.11 -6.25 1.48
C ASN A 37 -18.05 -6.54 2.66
N SER A 38 -17.52 -6.85 3.85
CA SER A 38 -18.31 -7.08 5.08
C SER A 38 -17.83 -6.21 6.25
N PRO A 39 -17.85 -4.87 6.11
CA PRO A 39 -17.27 -3.96 7.11
C PRO A 39 -17.93 -4.06 8.48
N LYS A 40 -19.23 -4.36 8.55
CA LYS A 40 -19.96 -4.51 9.83
C LYS A 40 -19.48 -5.74 10.61
N HIS A 41 -19.36 -6.89 9.94
CA HIS A 41 -18.83 -8.13 10.53
C HIS A 41 -17.36 -7.98 10.90
N TYR A 42 -16.55 -7.36 10.03
CA TYR A 42 -15.15 -7.08 10.32
C TYR A 42 -14.97 -6.24 11.59
N MET A 43 -15.74 -5.16 11.73
CA MET A 43 -15.67 -4.27 12.89
C MET A 43 -16.16 -4.95 14.16
N ALA A 44 -17.21 -5.78 14.08
CA ALA A 44 -17.68 -6.56 15.22
C ALA A 44 -16.65 -7.61 15.66
N ALA A 45 -16.09 -8.38 14.74
CA ALA A 45 -15.02 -9.34 15.03
C ALA A 45 -13.79 -8.66 15.66
N ARG A 46 -13.45 -7.45 15.20
CA ARG A 46 -12.39 -6.64 15.81
C ARG A 46 -12.75 -6.26 17.25
N GLY A 47 -13.97 -5.74 17.46
CA GLY A 47 -14.46 -5.35 18.78
C GLY A 47 -14.58 -6.53 19.75
N TYR A 48 -14.82 -7.74 19.24
CA TYR A 48 -14.91 -8.96 20.05
C TYR A 48 -13.55 -9.65 20.27
N GLY A 49 -12.47 -9.14 19.67
CA GLY A 49 -11.13 -9.72 19.79
C GLY A 49 -10.92 -11.02 19.00
N VAL A 50 -11.91 -11.51 18.25
CA VAL A 50 -11.83 -12.77 17.49
C VAL A 50 -11.31 -12.60 16.07
N LEU A 51 -11.10 -11.37 15.62
CA LEU A 51 -10.75 -11.05 14.22
C LEU A 51 -9.52 -11.80 13.71
N ASN A 52 -8.48 -11.95 14.54
CA ASN A 52 -7.27 -12.65 14.10
C ASN A 52 -7.56 -14.14 13.88
N THR A 53 -8.23 -14.80 14.82
CA THR A 53 -8.62 -16.21 14.76
C THR A 53 -9.48 -16.53 13.54
N ILE A 54 -10.55 -15.77 13.31
CA ILE A 54 -11.45 -16.02 12.17
C ILE A 54 -10.84 -15.66 10.81
N CYS A 55 -9.67 -15.00 10.80
CA CYS A 55 -8.94 -14.65 9.58
C CYS A 55 -7.65 -15.45 9.41
N GLU A 56 -7.40 -16.50 10.21
CA GLU A 56 -6.16 -17.30 10.14
C GLU A 56 -5.95 -17.96 8.76
N HIS A 57 -7.03 -18.32 8.07
CA HIS A 57 -7.00 -18.91 6.74
C HIS A 57 -6.69 -17.91 5.61
N MET A 58 -6.71 -16.61 5.90
CA MET A 58 -6.62 -15.58 4.87
C MET A 58 -5.16 -15.27 4.51
N GLN A 59 -4.91 -15.15 3.21
CA GLN A 59 -3.63 -14.67 2.70
C GLN A 59 -3.54 -13.14 2.75
N TYR A 60 -2.33 -12.61 2.67
CA TYR A 60 -2.09 -11.18 2.52
C TYR A 60 -2.05 -10.81 1.03
N LYS A 61 -2.91 -9.90 0.57
CA LYS A 61 -2.73 -9.28 -0.75
C LYS A 61 -1.46 -8.43 -0.70
N GLY A 62 -0.37 -8.93 -1.28
CA GLY A 62 0.85 -8.14 -1.47
C GLY A 62 0.49 -6.80 -2.14
N ARG A 63 0.82 -5.69 -1.46
CA ARG A 63 0.55 -4.32 -1.96
C ARG A 63 1.64 -3.81 -2.92
N GLY A 64 2.63 -4.65 -3.21
CA GLY A 64 3.79 -4.33 -4.03
C GLY A 64 3.51 -4.38 -5.54
N PHE A 65 4.53 -3.97 -6.29
CA PHE A 65 4.55 -4.07 -7.75
C PHE A 65 4.47 -5.53 -8.21
N LYS A 66 3.67 -5.79 -9.24
CA LYS A 66 3.48 -7.09 -9.89
C LYS A 66 3.97 -7.01 -11.33
N LYS A 67 5.02 -7.78 -11.63
CA LYS A 67 5.67 -7.78 -12.96
C LYS A 67 4.77 -8.28 -14.09
N ASN A 68 3.80 -9.15 -13.77
CA ASN A 68 2.86 -9.71 -14.73
C ASN A 68 1.64 -8.82 -15.03
N LEU A 69 1.56 -7.62 -14.47
CA LEU A 69 0.50 -6.64 -14.74
C LEU A 69 1.05 -5.46 -15.56
N PRO A 70 0.18 -4.68 -16.22
CA PRO A 70 0.58 -3.42 -16.84
C PRO A 70 1.31 -2.51 -15.86
N ALA A 71 2.31 -1.80 -16.36
CA ALA A 71 3.22 -1.02 -15.54
C ALA A 71 3.53 0.34 -16.15
N ILE A 72 3.82 1.27 -15.26
CA ILE A 72 4.34 2.59 -15.59
C ILE A 72 5.74 2.66 -14.99
N LEU A 73 6.72 2.99 -15.82
CA LEU A 73 8.03 3.49 -15.36
C LEU A 73 7.98 5.01 -15.44
N TYR A 74 8.36 5.67 -14.35
CA TYR A 74 8.41 7.12 -14.30
C TYR A 74 9.74 7.61 -13.76
N TYR A 75 10.05 8.84 -14.14
CA TYR A 75 11.24 9.57 -13.75
C TYR A 75 10.88 11.03 -13.53
N PHE A 76 11.41 11.66 -12.48
CA PHE A 76 11.23 13.09 -12.25
C PHE A 76 12.33 13.65 -11.34
N LYS A 77 12.46 14.98 -11.35
CA LYS A 77 13.21 15.74 -10.34
C LYS A 77 12.24 16.30 -9.30
N ILE A 78 12.61 16.25 -8.04
CA ILE A 78 11.94 17.00 -6.96
C ILE A 78 13.02 17.63 -6.08
N GLU A 79 12.95 18.95 -5.90
CA GLU A 79 13.98 19.71 -5.21
C GLU A 79 15.39 19.38 -5.76
N ASN A 80 16.26 18.76 -4.96
CA ASN A 80 17.63 18.42 -5.33
C ASN A 80 17.85 16.93 -5.64
N VAL A 81 16.78 16.11 -5.73
CA VAL A 81 16.91 14.68 -6.00
C VAL A 81 16.19 14.28 -7.28
N TRP A 82 16.72 13.25 -7.92
CA TRP A 82 16.13 12.60 -9.09
C TRP A 82 15.58 11.25 -8.68
N LYS A 83 14.31 10.98 -8.98
CA LYS A 83 13.65 9.72 -8.62
C LYS A 83 13.29 8.93 -9.86
N ILE A 84 13.55 7.63 -9.83
CA ILE A 84 12.96 6.63 -10.72
C ILE A 84 11.97 5.78 -9.93
N GLY A 85 10.94 5.28 -10.58
CA GLY A 85 10.03 4.34 -9.93
C GLY A 85 9.13 3.61 -10.90
N ILE A 86 8.66 2.43 -10.47
CA ILE A 86 7.65 1.65 -11.17
C ILE A 86 6.35 1.54 -10.39
N THR A 87 5.22 1.41 -11.11
CA THR A 87 3.89 1.24 -10.51
C THR A 87 2.94 0.50 -11.43
N ASN A 88 2.05 -0.34 -10.88
CA ASN A 88 0.88 -0.86 -11.62
C ASN A 88 -0.38 0.03 -11.46
N ARG A 89 -0.23 1.18 -10.79
CA ARG A 89 -1.29 2.17 -10.53
C ARG A 89 -1.00 3.45 -11.30
N PRO A 90 -2.02 4.29 -11.61
CA PRO A 90 -1.79 5.60 -12.22
C PRO A 90 -0.74 6.41 -11.45
N PHE A 91 0.22 7.01 -12.16
CA PHE A 91 1.30 7.83 -11.55
C PHE A 91 0.75 8.91 -10.62
N THR A 92 -0.37 9.54 -11.01
CA THR A 92 -1.06 10.56 -10.22
C THR A 92 -1.49 10.06 -8.84
N SER A 93 -1.74 8.75 -8.67
CA SER A 93 -2.11 8.17 -7.36
C SER A 93 -0.91 7.83 -6.47
N ARG A 94 0.32 7.96 -6.98
CA ARG A 94 1.53 7.58 -6.24
C ARG A 94 2.04 8.65 -5.29
N TYR A 95 1.74 9.92 -5.56
CA TYR A 95 2.23 11.06 -4.80
C TYR A 95 1.09 12.02 -4.52
N ASN A 96 1.12 12.65 -3.34
CA ASN A 96 0.14 13.66 -2.98
C ASN A 96 0.28 14.92 -3.86
N THR A 97 -0.73 15.80 -3.82
CA THR A 97 -0.73 17.01 -4.66
C THR A 97 0.42 17.98 -4.35
N VAL A 98 0.84 18.06 -3.08
CA VAL A 98 1.94 18.93 -2.65
C VAL A 98 3.24 18.50 -3.32
N ASP A 99 3.61 17.22 -3.20
CA ASP A 99 4.84 16.69 -3.76
C ASP A 99 4.82 16.77 -5.29
N ARG A 100 3.69 16.43 -5.94
CA ARG A 100 3.55 16.53 -7.40
C ARG A 100 3.75 17.95 -7.92
N SER A 101 3.31 18.97 -7.19
CA SER A 101 3.47 20.38 -7.61
C SER A 101 4.93 20.82 -7.68
N LYS A 102 5.83 20.15 -6.94
CA LYS A 102 7.27 20.40 -6.94
C LYS A 102 8.04 19.56 -7.98
N MET A 103 7.37 18.61 -8.63
CA MET A 103 8.02 17.70 -9.57
C MET A 103 8.26 18.39 -10.92
N THR A 104 9.47 18.25 -11.44
CA THR A 104 9.88 18.79 -12.75
C THR A 104 10.56 17.71 -13.59
N GLY A 105 10.66 17.91 -14.91
CA GLY A 105 11.31 16.94 -15.80
C GLY A 105 10.64 15.56 -15.81
N ILE A 106 9.32 15.51 -15.59
CA ILE A 106 8.57 14.27 -15.48
C ILE A 106 8.58 13.53 -16.83
N THR A 107 9.04 12.28 -16.82
CA THR A 107 8.97 11.34 -17.94
C THR A 107 8.17 10.12 -17.50
N ILE A 108 7.24 9.65 -18.34
CA ILE A 108 6.35 8.52 -18.06
C ILE A 108 6.37 7.58 -19.26
N GLN A 109 6.60 6.30 -19.02
CA GLN A 109 6.58 5.24 -20.03
C GLN A 109 5.63 4.12 -19.60
N TYR A 110 4.80 3.67 -20.52
CA TYR A 110 3.80 2.63 -20.28
C TYR A 110 4.25 1.30 -20.88
N TYR A 111 4.02 0.22 -20.13
CA TYR A 111 4.37 -1.13 -20.50
C TYR A 111 3.15 -2.03 -20.35
N THR A 112 2.96 -2.95 -21.31
CA THR A 112 1.90 -3.97 -21.25
C THR A 112 2.09 -4.91 -20.06
N HIS A 113 3.36 -5.17 -19.69
CA HIS A 113 3.74 -5.92 -18.50
C HIS A 113 4.93 -5.28 -17.81
N GLY A 114 4.97 -5.39 -16.49
CA GLY A 114 5.99 -4.80 -15.62
C GLY A 114 7.37 -5.44 -15.62
N TYR A 115 7.62 -6.53 -16.35
CA TYR A 115 8.95 -7.15 -16.44
C TYR A 115 10.00 -6.16 -16.96
N THR A 116 9.77 -5.57 -18.13
CA THR A 116 10.70 -4.61 -18.74
C THR A 116 10.91 -3.36 -17.88
N ALA A 117 9.83 -2.80 -17.33
CA ALA A 117 9.92 -1.64 -16.44
C ALA A 117 10.77 -1.94 -15.19
N PHE A 118 10.61 -3.13 -14.61
CA PHE A 118 11.39 -3.58 -13.45
C PHE A 118 12.87 -3.74 -13.82
N ASP A 119 13.18 -4.42 -14.92
CA ASP A 119 14.57 -4.67 -15.31
C ASP A 119 15.32 -3.36 -15.57
N ILE A 120 14.66 -2.40 -16.24
CA ILE A 120 15.19 -1.05 -16.46
C ILE A 120 15.45 -0.33 -15.13
N GLU A 121 14.48 -0.34 -14.20
CA GLU A 121 14.63 0.30 -12.90
C GLU A 121 15.83 -0.28 -12.13
N GLN A 122 15.95 -1.62 -12.08
CA GLN A 122 17.07 -2.29 -11.40
C GLN A 122 18.41 -1.98 -12.06
N GLU A 123 18.47 -1.94 -13.39
CA GLU A 123 19.68 -1.59 -14.13
C GLU A 123 20.13 -0.16 -13.84
N VAL A 124 19.21 0.81 -13.80
CA VAL A 124 19.50 2.19 -13.42
C VAL A 124 19.99 2.29 -12.00
N ILE A 125 19.31 1.62 -11.06
CA ILE A 125 19.70 1.62 -9.65
C ILE A 125 21.11 1.05 -9.48
N LYS A 126 21.41 -0.06 -10.17
CA LYS A 126 22.73 -0.69 -10.14
C LYS A 126 23.81 0.21 -10.73
N ARG A 127 23.56 0.79 -11.91
CA ARG A 127 24.52 1.67 -12.61
C ARG A 127 24.81 2.97 -11.86
N ASN A 128 23.85 3.47 -11.09
CA ASN A 128 23.95 4.76 -10.42
C ASN A 128 24.08 4.64 -8.90
N CYS A 129 24.44 3.46 -8.38
CA CYS A 129 24.48 3.20 -6.94
C CYS A 129 25.38 4.16 -6.16
N SER A 130 26.49 4.62 -6.76
CA SER A 130 27.42 5.60 -6.18
C SER A 130 26.82 7.01 -6.05
N PHE A 131 25.70 7.29 -6.71
CA PHE A 131 25.02 8.57 -6.70
C PHE A 131 23.68 8.52 -5.94
N LYS A 132 23.44 7.48 -5.15
CA LYS A 132 22.20 7.40 -4.35
C LYS A 132 22.10 8.59 -3.40
N ALA A 133 20.91 9.18 -3.34
CA ALA A 133 20.62 10.26 -2.41
C ALA A 133 20.53 9.75 -0.97
N THR A 134 21.06 10.54 -0.04
CA THR A 134 21.01 10.29 1.41
C THR A 134 20.52 11.53 2.13
N GLY A 135 20.05 11.39 3.37
CA GLY A 135 19.56 12.50 4.19
C GLY A 135 18.03 12.54 4.24
N VAL A 136 17.47 13.74 4.38
CA VAL A 136 16.03 13.95 4.54
C VAL A 136 15.33 13.84 3.17
N PRO A 137 14.33 12.94 3.01
CA PRO A 137 13.57 12.86 1.76
C PRO A 137 12.74 14.14 1.53
N PRO A 138 12.65 14.65 0.29
CA PRO A 138 11.84 15.83 -0.03
C PRO A 138 10.35 15.52 -0.24
N PHE A 139 9.88 14.39 0.30
CA PHE A 139 8.50 13.91 0.13
C PHE A 139 7.71 14.10 1.43
N THR A 140 6.52 14.66 1.30
CA THR A 140 5.60 14.87 2.44
C THR A 140 4.73 13.65 2.72
N ASP A 141 4.66 12.68 1.79
CA ASP A 141 3.91 11.42 1.96
C ASP A 141 4.70 10.28 2.64
N GLY A 142 5.92 10.54 3.08
CA GLY A 142 6.78 9.54 3.72
C GLY A 142 7.52 8.62 2.74
N THR A 143 7.53 8.94 1.44
CA THR A 143 8.36 8.23 0.45
C THR A 143 9.84 8.32 0.81
N LEU A 144 10.53 7.17 0.77
CA LEU A 144 11.96 7.05 1.07
C LEU A 144 12.84 7.37 -0.15
N LEU A 145 14.14 7.58 0.10
CA LEU A 145 15.16 7.85 -0.92
C LEU A 145 15.70 6.59 -1.62
N THR A 146 15.09 5.41 -1.43
CA THR A 146 15.61 4.12 -1.90
C THR A 146 15.89 4.07 -3.41
N GLU A 147 15.09 4.80 -4.20
CA GLU A 147 15.21 4.97 -5.66
C GLU A 147 15.50 6.43 -6.07
N CYS A 148 16.19 7.19 -5.21
CA CYS A 148 16.55 8.58 -5.46
C CYS A 148 18.06 8.77 -5.64
N PHE A 149 18.45 9.75 -6.46
CA PHE A 149 19.83 10.02 -6.85
C PHE A 149 20.17 11.51 -6.82
N THR A 150 21.43 11.83 -6.58
CA THR A 150 21.96 13.20 -6.51
C THR A 150 22.29 13.80 -7.88
N LYS A 151 22.28 12.98 -8.93
CA LYS A 151 22.50 13.42 -10.31
C LYS A 151 21.35 12.97 -11.22
N ASP A 152 21.26 13.61 -12.36
CA ASP A 152 20.34 13.23 -13.42
C ASP A 152 20.67 11.80 -13.90
N ILE A 153 19.68 10.91 -13.85
CA ILE A 153 19.81 9.49 -14.23
C ILE A 153 19.00 9.17 -15.49
N ARG A 154 18.63 10.20 -16.29
CA ARG A 154 17.88 10.00 -17.53
C ARG A 154 18.53 8.89 -18.36
N ILE A 155 17.72 7.87 -18.62
CA ILE A 155 18.02 6.84 -19.61
C ILE A 155 17.68 7.46 -20.95
N LEU A 156 18.57 8.31 -21.46
CA LEU A 156 18.43 8.78 -22.83
C LEU A 156 18.68 7.56 -23.74
N LYS A 157 17.71 7.30 -24.61
CA LYS A 157 17.92 6.48 -25.80
C LYS A 157 18.90 7.17 -26.74
#